data_AF-A0A7C5DXP1-F1
#
_entry.id   AF-A0A7C5DXP1-F1
#
_cell.length_a   1.000
_cell.length_b   1.000
_cell.length_c   1.000
_cell.angle_alpha   90.00
_cell.angle_beta   90.00
_cell.angle_gamma   90.00
#
_symmetry.space_group_name_H-M   'P 1'
#
loop_
_entity.id
_entity.type
_entity.pdbx_description
1 polymer ?
#
loop_
_entity_poly.entity_id
_entity_poly.type
_entity_poly.pdbx_seq_one_letter_code
_entity_poly.pdbx_strand_id
1 'polypeptide(L)'
;TMNFRMENGEIVPEENGDLTGEKCPDCGGDLVVKQGRYGKFIACSRYPECRYTKKIENKTRVICPKCGKGDVVVKRSRKGRLFYGCSRYPDCDFVSWNKPIGEKCPQCEKGYLVEKGKKIVCSEKDCPYEKS
;
A
#
# COMPACT_ATOMS: atom_id res chain seq x y z
N THR A 1 -22.62 2.68 -13.25
CA THR A 1 -22.61 4.03 -13.85
C THR A 1 -21.22 4.29 -14.35
N MET A 2 -21.05 4.42 -15.67
CA MET A 2 -19.77 4.87 -16.25
C MET A 2 -19.71 6.38 -16.07
N ASN A 3 -18.58 6.89 -15.60
CA ASN A 3 -18.34 8.32 -15.54
C ASN A 3 -17.76 8.76 -16.89
N PHE A 4 -18.18 9.94 -17.36
CA PHE A 4 -17.72 10.52 -18.61
C PHE A 4 -17.11 11.89 -18.29
N ARG A 5 -16.01 12.24 -18.96
CA ARG A 5 -15.42 13.58 -18.90
C ARG A 5 -15.51 14.25 -20.28
N MET A 6 -15.60 15.58 -20.30
CA MET A 6 -15.54 16.36 -21.55
C MET A 6 -14.08 16.71 -21.85
N GLU A 7 -13.60 16.31 -23.01
CA GLU A 7 -12.27 16.64 -23.50
C GLU A 7 -12.40 17.13 -24.95
N ASN A 8 -12.00 18.38 -25.24
CA ASN A 8 -12.09 19.01 -26.56
C ASN A 8 -13.48 18.94 -27.23
N GLY A 9 -14.56 18.93 -26.46
CA GLY A 9 -15.94 18.88 -26.97
C GLY A 9 -16.47 17.47 -27.22
N GLU A 10 -15.68 16.42 -26.92
CA GLU A 10 -16.11 15.03 -27.02
C GLU A 10 -16.38 14.43 -25.64
N ILE A 11 -17.39 13.57 -25.56
CA ILE A 11 -17.73 12.80 -24.35
C ILE A 11 -16.82 11.57 -24.34
N VAL A 12 -15.72 11.64 -23.58
CA VAL A 12 -14.80 10.50 -23.45
C VAL A 12 -15.09 9.72 -22.16
N PRO A 13 -15.07 8.38 -22.18
CA PRO A 13 -15.15 7.57 -20.97
C PRO A 13 -13.99 7.95 -20.04
N GLU A 14 -14.28 8.21 -18.76
CA GLU A 14 -13.23 8.49 -17.79
C GLU A 14 -12.41 7.20 -17.56
N GLU A 15 -11.23 7.15 -18.16
CA GLU A 15 -10.26 6.07 -18.00
C GLU A 15 -9.71 6.07 -16.58
N ASN A 16 -10.48 5.44 -15.71
CA ASN A 16 -10.20 5.31 -14.29
C ASN A 16 -9.10 4.24 -14.08
N GLY A 17 -7.85 4.61 -14.35
CA GLY A 17 -6.69 3.86 -13.86
C GLY A 17 -5.41 4.08 -14.64
N ASP A 18 -4.31 4.32 -13.91
CA ASP A 18 -2.98 4.41 -14.48
C ASP A 18 -2.61 3.08 -15.18
N LEU A 19 -2.19 3.14 -16.45
CA LEU A 19 -1.70 1.97 -17.18
C LEU A 19 -0.46 1.40 -16.48
N THR A 20 -0.47 0.09 -16.25
CA THR A 20 0.68 -0.60 -15.61
C THR A 20 1.83 -0.86 -16.59
N GLY A 21 1.55 -0.82 -17.89
CA GLY A 21 2.46 -1.30 -18.95
C GLY A 21 2.52 -2.82 -19.09
N GLU A 22 1.87 -3.59 -18.19
CA GLU A 22 1.78 -5.04 -18.27
C GLU A 22 0.58 -5.48 -19.14
N LYS A 23 0.72 -6.62 -19.82
CA LYS A 23 -0.37 -7.28 -20.55
C LYS A 23 -1.07 -8.31 -19.68
N CYS A 24 -2.38 -8.43 -19.85
CA CYS A 24 -3.20 -9.41 -19.17
C CYS A 24 -2.84 -10.82 -19.64
N PRO A 25 -2.54 -11.77 -18.73
CA PRO A 25 -2.19 -13.13 -19.10
C PRO A 25 -3.36 -13.91 -19.72
N ASP A 26 -4.60 -13.50 -19.41
CA ASP A 26 -5.80 -14.23 -19.84
C ASP A 26 -6.27 -13.82 -21.25
N CYS A 27 -6.10 -12.55 -21.63
CA CYS A 27 -6.66 -12.02 -22.88
C CYS A 27 -5.71 -11.13 -23.71
N GLY A 28 -4.49 -10.89 -23.21
CA GLY A 28 -3.51 -10.00 -23.86
C GLY A 28 -3.89 -8.51 -23.85
N GLY A 29 -5.01 -8.13 -23.24
CA GLY A 29 -5.42 -6.73 -23.08
C GLY A 29 -4.55 -5.97 -22.07
N ASP A 30 -4.68 -4.65 -22.02
CA ASP A 30 -3.92 -3.83 -21.08
C ASP A 30 -4.36 -4.01 -19.63
N LEU A 31 -3.40 -3.95 -18.71
CA LEU A 31 -3.66 -3.95 -17.28
C LEU A 31 -3.61 -2.52 -16.73
N VAL A 32 -4.66 -2.14 -16.00
CA VAL A 32 -4.84 -0.80 -15.40
C VAL A 32 -4.91 -0.88 -13.88
N VAL A 33 -4.40 0.14 -13.19
CA VAL A 33 -4.51 0.27 -11.74
C VAL A 33 -5.83 0.92 -11.37
N LYS A 34 -6.75 0.16 -10.77
CA LYS A 34 -8.04 0.67 -10.28
C LYS A 34 -8.02 0.82 -8.76
N GLN A 35 -8.83 1.74 -8.24
CA GLN A 35 -9.04 1.90 -6.81
C GLN A 35 -10.32 1.18 -6.37
N GLY A 36 -10.17 0.17 -5.51
CA GLY A 36 -11.28 -0.60 -4.95
C GLY A 36 -11.46 -0.35 -3.45
N ARG A 37 -12.47 -1.00 -2.86
CA ARG A 37 -12.73 -0.95 -1.41
C ARG A 37 -11.51 -1.34 -0.57
N TYR A 38 -10.68 -2.26 -1.05
CA TYR A 38 -9.52 -2.78 -0.30
C TYR A 38 -8.19 -2.11 -0.66
N GLY A 39 -8.22 -1.05 -1.46
CA GLY A 39 -7.04 -0.34 -1.95
C GLY A 39 -6.90 -0.43 -3.46
N LYS A 40 -5.73 -0.02 -3.96
CA LYS A 40 -5.41 -0.12 -5.38
C LYS A 40 -5.21 -1.58 -5.78
N PHE A 41 -5.68 -1.96 -6.94
CA PHE A 41 -5.53 -3.28 -7.53
C PHE A 41 -5.37 -3.16 -9.04
N ILE A 42 -4.70 -4.13 -9.65
CA ILE A 42 -4.57 -4.22 -11.10
C ILE A 42 -5.77 -4.99 -11.64
N ALA A 43 -6.40 -4.49 -12.69
CA ALA A 43 -7.50 -5.15 -13.38
C ALA A 43 -7.28 -5.11 -14.89
N CYS A 44 -7.86 -6.06 -15.62
CA CYS A 44 -7.93 -5.96 -17.08
C CYS A 44 -8.78 -4.75 -17.50
N SER A 45 -8.31 -4.01 -18.50
CA SER A 45 -9.06 -2.91 -19.11
C SER A 45 -10.33 -3.38 -19.81
N ARG A 46 -10.32 -4.60 -20.36
CA ARG A 46 -11.45 -5.26 -21.03
C ARG A 46 -12.47 -5.88 -20.05
N TYR A 47 -12.71 -5.26 -18.91
CA TYR A 47 -13.80 -5.67 -18.04
C TYR A 47 -15.11 -5.11 -18.61
N PRO A 48 -16.20 -5.88 -18.74
CA PRO A 48 -16.49 -7.16 -18.08
C PRO A 48 -16.10 -8.42 -18.87
N GLU A 49 -15.61 -8.31 -20.11
CA GLU A 49 -15.27 -9.45 -20.95
C GLU A 49 -14.12 -10.30 -20.37
N CYS A 50 -13.18 -9.65 -19.70
CA CYS A 50 -12.07 -10.27 -18.97
C CYS A 50 -12.09 -9.81 -17.51
N ARG A 51 -12.22 -10.78 -16.58
CA ARG A 51 -12.33 -10.53 -15.13
C ARG A 51 -11.00 -10.70 -14.39
N TYR A 52 -9.88 -10.72 -15.10
CA TYR A 52 -8.55 -10.81 -14.49
C TYR A 52 -8.32 -9.65 -13.52
N THR A 53 -7.89 -9.97 -12.31
CA THR A 53 -7.47 -9.00 -11.30
C THR A 53 -6.23 -9.51 -10.57
N LYS A 54 -5.30 -8.59 -10.26
CA LYS A 54 -4.07 -8.85 -9.52
C LYS A 54 -3.99 -7.86 -8.36
N LYS A 55 -3.76 -8.36 -7.15
CA LYS A 55 -3.59 -7.48 -5.97
C LYS A 55 -2.26 -6.75 -6.09
N ILE A 56 -2.27 -5.44 -5.87
CA ILE A 56 -1.02 -4.70 -5.66
C ILE A 56 -0.62 -4.96 -4.22
N GLU A 57 0.51 -5.64 -4.03
CA GLU A 57 1.08 -5.76 -2.70
C GLU A 57 1.51 -4.36 -2.24
N ASN A 58 0.82 -3.82 -1.24
CA ASN A 58 1.19 -2.55 -0.59
C ASN A 58 2.42 -2.75 0.30
N LYS A 59 3.54 -3.18 -0.29
CA LYS A 59 4.83 -3.31 0.40
C LYS A 59 5.35 -1.91 0.67
N THR A 60 5.69 -1.61 1.92
CA THR A 60 6.35 -0.34 2.27
C THR A 60 7.84 -0.36 1.92
N ARG A 61 8.37 -1.47 1.37
CA ARG A 61 9.80 -1.76 1.15
C ARG A 61 10.63 -1.69 2.43
N VAL A 62 9.97 -1.79 3.58
CA VAL A 62 10.61 -1.74 4.89
C VAL A 62 10.68 -3.14 5.45
N ILE A 63 11.88 -3.57 5.83
CA ILE A 63 12.09 -4.83 6.54
C ILE A 63 11.48 -4.69 7.95
N CYS A 64 10.78 -5.74 8.39
CA CYS A 64 10.11 -5.78 9.67
C CYS A 64 11.13 -5.56 10.81
N PRO A 65 10.97 -4.50 11.62
CA PRO A 65 11.93 -4.17 12.67
C PRO A 65 11.94 -5.20 13.82
N LYS A 66 10.87 -6.02 13.95
CA LYS A 66 10.77 -7.07 14.96
C LYS A 66 11.53 -8.34 14.57
N CYS A 67 11.33 -8.85 13.36
CA CYS A 67 11.90 -10.15 12.95
C CYS A 67 13.08 -10.06 11.98
N GLY A 68 13.31 -8.90 11.34
CA GLY A 68 14.39 -8.70 10.37
C GLY A 68 14.29 -9.51 9.07
N LYS A 69 13.26 -10.35 8.91
CA LYS A 69 13.15 -11.33 7.81
C LYS A 69 11.99 -11.07 6.85
N GLY A 70 10.89 -10.52 7.35
CA GLY A 70 9.69 -10.26 6.54
C GLY A 70 9.56 -8.78 6.18
N ASP A 71 8.87 -8.47 5.09
CA ASP A 71 8.48 -7.10 4.75
C ASP A 71 7.35 -6.59 5.64
N VAL A 72 7.33 -5.28 5.86
CA VAL A 72 6.17 -4.56 6.39
C VAL A 72 5.21 -4.26 5.24
N VAL A 73 3.95 -4.65 5.44
CA VAL A 73 2.87 -4.48 4.47
C VAL A 73 1.72 -3.67 5.07
N VAL A 74 1.05 -2.88 4.24
CA VAL A 74 -0.14 -2.12 4.65
C VAL A 74 -1.36 -3.03 4.63
N LYS A 75 -2.05 -3.13 5.75
CA LYS A 75 -3.28 -3.90 5.96
C LYS A 75 -4.41 -2.99 6.42
N ARG A 76 -5.66 -3.44 6.26
CA ARG A 76 -6.87 -2.71 6.68
C ARG A 76 -7.55 -3.48 7.81
N SER A 77 -7.82 -2.78 8.91
CA SER A 77 -8.57 -3.34 10.04
C SER A 77 -10.06 -3.50 9.72
N ARG A 78 -10.80 -4.26 10.55
CA ARG A 78 -12.26 -4.45 10.39
C ARG A 78 -13.04 -3.14 10.39
N LYS A 79 -12.58 -2.13 11.15
CA LYS A 79 -13.16 -0.78 11.21
C LYS A 79 -12.67 0.15 10.09
N GLY A 80 -11.89 -0.38 9.14
CA GLY A 80 -11.42 0.36 7.97
C GLY A 80 -10.14 1.17 8.16
N ARG A 81 -9.59 1.29 9.38
CA ARG A 81 -8.31 1.96 9.66
C ARG A 81 -7.14 1.16 9.10
N LEU A 82 -6.21 1.82 8.42
CA LEU A 82 -4.97 1.21 7.93
C LEU A 82 -3.99 0.94 9.08
N PHE A 83 -3.22 -0.13 8.95
CA PHE A 83 -2.11 -0.46 9.85
C PHE A 83 -1.01 -1.17 9.06
N TYR A 84 0.18 -1.21 9.65
CA TYR A 84 1.38 -1.80 9.07
C TYR A 84 1.67 -3.09 9.81
N GLY A 85 1.75 -4.22 9.10
CA GLY A 85 1.98 -5.51 9.72
C GLY A 85 3.07 -6.32 9.01
N CYS A 86 3.62 -7.34 9.65
CA CYS A 86 4.55 -8.24 8.98
C CYS A 86 3.83 -9.08 7.90
N SER A 87 4.51 -9.27 6.77
CA SER A 87 4.13 -10.21 5.71
C SER A 87 4.15 -11.66 6.17
N ARG A 88 5.02 -12.00 7.14
CA ARG A 88 5.20 -13.34 7.69
C ARG A 88 4.23 -13.72 8.80
N TYR A 89 3.13 -12.99 8.98
CA TYR A 89 2.08 -13.42 9.91
C TYR A 89 1.53 -14.80 9.48
N PRO A 90 1.40 -15.80 10.37
CA PRO A 90 1.41 -15.72 11.83
C PRO A 90 2.79 -15.84 12.52
N ASP A 91 3.87 -16.20 11.82
CA ASP A 91 5.23 -16.34 12.40
C ASP A 91 5.73 -15.04 13.04
N CYS A 92 5.26 -13.89 12.56
CA CYS A 92 5.55 -12.58 13.13
C CYS A 92 4.27 -11.75 13.27
N ASP A 93 3.94 -11.42 14.50
CA ASP A 93 2.81 -10.63 15.00
C ASP A 93 3.08 -9.11 15.02
N PHE A 94 4.15 -8.63 14.36
CA PHE A 94 4.46 -7.21 14.31
C PHE A 94 3.29 -6.41 13.71
N VAL A 95 2.86 -5.38 14.44
CA VAL A 95 1.81 -4.43 14.05
C VAL A 95 2.22 -3.02 14.50
N SER A 96 2.05 -2.05 13.62
CA SER A 96 2.21 -0.62 13.90
C SER A 96 1.07 0.18 13.27
N TRP A 97 0.62 1.24 13.95
CA TRP A 97 -0.37 2.17 13.42
C TRP A 97 0.23 3.28 12.55
N ASN A 98 1.51 3.56 12.75
CA ASN A 98 2.28 4.54 11.99
C ASN A 98 3.23 3.82 11.04
N LYS A 99 3.56 4.44 9.91
CA LYS A 99 4.41 3.84 8.88
C LYS A 99 5.83 3.70 9.40
N PRO A 100 6.38 2.48 9.56
CA PRO A 100 7.78 2.30 9.90
C PRO A 100 8.66 2.74 8.72
N ILE A 101 9.83 3.33 9.00
CA ILE A 101 10.80 3.71 7.96
C ILE A 101 11.94 2.69 7.79
N GLY A 102 12.00 1.67 8.66
CA GLY A 102 12.99 0.58 8.58
C GLY A 102 14.29 0.84 9.32
N GLU A 103 14.40 1.97 10.02
CA GLU A 103 15.54 2.30 10.86
C GLU A 103 15.22 2.03 12.34
N LYS A 104 16.24 1.56 13.08
CA LYS A 104 16.18 1.51 14.55
C LYS A 104 16.39 2.92 15.11
N CYS A 105 15.84 3.18 16.29
CA CYS A 105 16.05 4.44 16.96
C CYS A 105 17.51 4.56 17.42
N PRO A 106 18.26 5.60 16.99
CA PRO A 106 19.67 5.76 17.37
C PRO A 106 19.85 6.20 18.83
N GLN A 107 18.78 6.67 19.50
CA GLN A 107 18.86 7.15 20.87
C GLN A 107 18.63 6.07 21.92
N CYS A 108 17.72 5.13 21.67
CA CYS A 108 17.39 4.08 22.63
C CYS A 108 17.74 2.66 22.17
N GLU A 109 18.04 2.47 20.87
CA GLU A 109 18.34 1.20 20.19
C GLU A 109 17.28 0.08 20.29
N LYS A 110 16.31 0.23 21.20
CA LYS A 110 15.18 -0.68 21.45
C LYS A 110 14.03 -0.43 20.48
N GLY A 111 13.74 0.84 20.21
CA GLY A 111 12.64 1.26 19.34
C GLY A 111 13.00 1.27 17.86
N TYR A 112 11.99 1.41 17.02
CA TYR A 112 12.14 1.68 15.59
C TYR A 112 11.49 3.01 15.23
N LEU A 113 11.90 3.58 14.11
CA LEU A 113 11.43 4.88 13.67
C LEU A 113 10.15 4.76 12.83
N VAL A 114 9.21 5.67 13.07
CA VAL A 114 7.91 5.74 12.39
C VAL A 114 7.56 7.16 11.93
N GLU A 115 6.82 7.28 10.83
CA GLU A 115 6.28 8.55 10.34
C GLU A 115 5.04 8.97 11.14
N LYS A 116 5.06 10.17 11.72
CA LYS A 116 3.95 10.81 12.42
C LYS A 116 3.70 12.19 11.81
N GLY A 117 2.87 12.24 10.77
CA GLY A 117 2.65 13.45 9.99
C GLY A 117 3.88 13.78 9.14
N LYS A 118 4.50 14.95 9.36
CA LYS A 118 5.75 15.35 8.70
C LYS A 118 7.02 14.99 9.48
N LYS A 119 6.87 14.39 10.66
CA LYS A 119 7.97 14.09 11.58
C LYS A 119 8.23 12.59 11.64
N ILE A 120 9.47 12.22 11.92
CA ILE A 120 9.91 10.87 12.23
C ILE A 120 10.10 10.79 13.75
N VAL A 121 9.44 9.84 14.40
CA VAL A 121 9.51 9.66 15.86
C VAL A 121 9.86 8.22 16.21
N CYS A 122 10.39 8.01 17.41
CA CYS A 122 10.56 6.66 17.94
C CYS A 122 9.21 5.99 18.25
N SER A 123 9.13 4.67 18.05
CA SER A 123 7.98 3.84 18.42
C SER A 123 7.76 3.77 19.94
N GLU A 124 8.83 3.84 20.72
CA GLU A 124 8.81 3.78 22.17
C GLU A 124 8.40 5.11 22.79
N LYS A 125 7.42 5.08 23.69
CA LYS A 125 6.86 6.28 24.34
C LYS A 125 7.85 6.99 25.25
N ASP A 126 8.76 6.23 25.86
CA ASP A 126 9.75 6.76 26.81
C ASP A 126 10.97 7.37 26.10
N CYS A 127 11.03 7.28 24.76
CA CYS A 127 12.13 7.83 23.98
C CYS A 127 11.68 9.14 23.30
N PRO A 128 12.24 10.30 23.69
CA PRO A 128 11.89 11.60 23.09
C PRO A 128 12.48 11.83 21.70
N TYR A 129 13.05 10.81 21.05
CA TYR A 129 13.68 10.96 19.73
C TYR A 129 12.66 11.39 18.67
N GLU A 130 12.95 12.52 18.03
CA GLU A 130 12.18 13.11 16.94
C GLU A 130 13.13 13.72 15.90
N LYS A 131 12.83 13.52 14.62
CA LYS A 131 13.50 14.14 13.47
C LYS A 131 12.43 14.76 12.57
N SER A 132 12.64 15.99 12.13
CA SER A 132 11.73 16.71 11.20
C SER A 132 12.23 16.64 9.76
#